data_AF-A0A8X6TJV0-F1
#
_entry.id   AF-A0A8X6TJV0-F1
#
_cell.length_a   1.000
_cell.length_b   1.000
_cell.length_c   1.000
_cell.angle_alpha   90.00
_cell.angle_beta   90.00
_cell.angle_gamma   90.00
#
_symmetry.space_group_name_H-M   'P 1'
#
loop_
_entity.id
_entity.type
_entity.pdbx_description
1 polymer ?
#
loop_
_entity_poly.entity_id
_entity_poly.type
_entity_poly.pdbx_seq_one_letter_code
_entity_poly.pdbx_strand_id
1 'polypeptide(L)' 'MCVRCILTYNVVYSFHLHGPYQQLNTKRIIFPSYWHTCYMKNRCVIKGFYKVYAVDYWGKQGPYSESFHFKG' A
#
# COMPACT_ATOMS: atom_id res chain seq x y z
N MET A 1 -9.06 -15.42 20.99
CA MET A 1 -8.87 -14.20 20.16
C MET A 1 -7.49 -14.26 19.54
N CYS A 2 -7.39 -14.30 18.21
CA CYS A 2 -6.09 -14.33 17.53
C CYS A 2 -5.52 -12.91 17.42
N VAL A 3 -4.47 -12.60 18.19
CA VAL A 3 -3.89 -11.24 18.26
C VAL A 3 -3.01 -10.91 17.04
N ARG A 4 -2.71 -11.89 16.17
CA ARG A 4 -1.79 -11.74 15.03
C ARG A 4 -2.22 -12.51 13.77
N CYS A 5 -3.52 -12.53 13.47
CA CYS A 5 -4.03 -13.22 12.28
C CYS A 5 -4.00 -12.33 11.03
N ILE A 6 -2.88 -11.65 10.75
CA ILE A 6 -2.72 -10.83 9.55
C ILE A 6 -2.15 -11.70 8.43
N LEU A 7 -2.82 -11.70 7.28
CA LEU A 7 -2.39 -12.38 6.07
C LEU A 7 -1.42 -11.50 5.27
N THR A 8 -1.75 -10.21 5.12
CA THR A 8 -0.91 -9.26 4.40
C THR A 8 -1.23 -7.82 4.78
N TYR A 9 -0.25 -6.93 4.62
CA TYR A 9 -0.48 -5.51 4.48
C TYR A 9 -0.57 -5.17 3.00
N ASN A 10 -1.65 -4.51 2.59
CA ASN A 10 -1.78 -4.02 1.22
C ASN A 10 -1.42 -2.54 1.20
N VAL A 11 -0.43 -2.21 0.38
CA VAL A 11 0.01 -0.85 0.10
C VAL A 11 -0.75 -0.37 -1.12
N VAL A 12 -1.49 0.72 -0.97
CA VAL A 12 -2.20 1.36 -2.06
C VAL A 12 -1.65 2.74 -2.35
N TYR A 13 -1.73 3.13 -3.61
CA TYR A 13 -1.17 4.37 -4.13
C TYR A 13 -2.16 5.06 -5.06
N SER A 14 -2.20 6.39 -4.98
CA SER A 14 -2.91 7.24 -5.92
C SER A 14 -2.02 8.43 -6.31
N PHE A 15 -2.03 8.80 -7.58
CA PHE A 15 -1.35 10.01 -8.04
C PHE A 15 -2.08 11.29 -7.61
N HIS A 16 -3.40 11.22 -7.38
CA HIS A 16 -4.25 12.35 -7.02
C HIS A 16 -4.80 12.22 -5.60
N LEU A 17 -5.01 13.35 -4.91
CA LEU A 17 -5.48 13.39 -3.52
C LEU A 17 -6.81 12.64 -3.32
N HIS A 18 -7.73 12.81 -4.26
CA HIS A 18 -9.04 12.16 -4.29
C HIS A 18 -9.19 11.17 -5.46
N GLY A 19 -8.06 10.70 -5.99
CA GLY A 19 -8.03 9.75 -7.10
C GLY A 19 -8.31 8.31 -6.67
N PRO A 20 -8.53 7.41 -7.66
CA PRO A 20 -8.62 5.98 -7.38
C PRO A 20 -7.28 5.46 -6.86
N TYR A 21 -7.33 4.75 -5.74
CA TYR A 21 -6.19 4.05 -5.17
C TYR A 21 -6.02 2.69 -5.83
N GLN A 22 -4.77 2.37 -6.21
CA GLN A 22 -4.39 1.08 -6.79
C GLN A 22 -3.44 0.35 -5.85
N GLN A 23 -3.60 -0.96 -5.74
CA GLN A 23 -2.70 -1.80 -4.94
C GLN A 23 -1.34 -1.94 -5.63
N LEU A 24 -0.26 -1.67 -4.90
CA LEU A 24 1.11 -1.75 -5.42
C LEU A 24 1.72 -3.14 -5.23
N ASN A 25 1.57 -3.74 -4.05
CA ASN A 25 2.17 -5.03 -3.77
C ASN A 25 1.34 -6.15 -4.43
N THR A 26 1.97 -6.94 -5.29
CA THR A 26 1.35 -8.11 -5.92
C THR A 26 1.50 -9.38 -5.07
N LYS A 27 2.55 -9.43 -4.25
CA LYS A 27 2.80 -10.52 -3.29
C LYS A 27 2.29 -10.11 -1.90
N ARG A 28 1.89 -11.12 -1.11
CA ARG A 28 1.55 -10.93 0.30
C ARG A 28 2.79 -10.52 1.09
N ILE A 29 2.65 -9.50 1.93
CA ILE A 29 3.73 -8.98 2.77
C ILE A 29 3.25 -8.95 4.22
N ILE A 30 4.01 -9.59 5.10
CA ILE A 30 3.79 -9.56 6.55
C ILE A 30 4.72 -8.55 7.24
N PHE A 31 5.86 -8.24 6.61
CA PHE A 31 6.80 -7.25 7.10
C PHE A 31 6.21 -5.84 6.93
N PRO A 32 6.37 -4.95 7.92
CA PRO A 32 5.85 -3.59 7.88
C PRO A 32 6.73 -2.66 7.02
N SER A 33 7.23 -3.16 5.89
CA SER A 33 8.11 -2.44 4.96
C SER A 33 7.86 -2.92 3.54
N TYR A 34 7.75 -1.96 2.61
CA TYR A 34 7.57 -2.24 1.18
C TYR A 34 8.35 -1.21 0.36
N TRP A 35 9.06 -1.68 -0.67
CA TRP A 35 9.83 -0.80 -1.55
C TRP A 35 9.06 -0.57 -2.85
N HIS A 36 8.57 0.66 -3.02
CA HIS A 36 7.98 1.08 -4.27
C HIS A 36 9.09 1.59 -5.20
N THR A 37 9.34 0.86 -6.28
CA THR A 37 10.30 1.21 -7.31
C THR A 37 9.62 1.19 -8.66
N CYS A 38 10.19 1.92 -9.61
CA CYS A 38 9.63 2.04 -10.94
C CYS A 38 10.73 1.85 -11.98
N TYR A 39 10.61 0.79 -12.77
CA TYR A 39 11.62 0.33 -13.72
C TYR A 39 11.46 0.95 -15.11
N MET A 40 10.99 2.19 -15.23
CA MET A 40 10.94 2.88 -16.53
C MET A 40 12.24 3.67 -16.76
N LYS A 41 12.97 3.26 -17.82
CA LYS A 41 14.31 3.73 -18.21
C LYS A 41 14.47 5.25 -18.40
N ASN A 42 13.42 6.09 -18.39
CA ASN A 42 13.57 7.49 -18.79
C ASN A 42 12.70 8.55 -18.12
N ARG A 43 12.09 8.28 -16.94
CA ARG A 43 11.53 9.27 -15.97
C ARG A 43 10.53 8.53 -15.12
N CYS A 44 10.91 8.10 -13.92
CA CYS A 44 9.90 7.73 -12.94
C CYS A 44 9.80 8.77 -11.84
N VAL A 45 8.72 9.53 -11.90
CA VAL A 45 8.37 10.49 -10.85
C VAL A 45 7.48 9.77 -9.87
N ILE A 46 8.09 9.28 -8.79
CA ILE A 46 7.33 8.76 -7.66
C ILE A 46 6.81 9.99 -6.90
N LYS A 47 5.52 10.31 -7.06
CA LYS A 47 4.82 11.34 -6.28
C LYS A 47 3.36 10.96 -6.10
N GLY A 48 2.73 11.38 -5.02
CA GLY A 48 1.33 11.11 -4.75
C GLY A 48 1.10 10.58 -3.34
N PHE A 49 0.01 9.84 -3.18
CA PHE A 49 -0.57 9.51 -1.90
C PHE A 49 -0.53 8.01 -1.65
N TYR A 50 -0.09 7.62 -0.46
CA TYR A 50 -0.01 6.24 -0.02
C TYR A 50 -0.95 6.02 1.16
N LYS A 51 -1.56 4.84 1.18
CA LYS A 51 -2.26 4.30 2.36
C LYS A 51 -1.92 2.82 2.48
N VAL A 52 -2.08 2.30 3.69
CA VAL A 52 -1.91 0.87 3.97
C VAL A 52 -3.14 0.37 4.69
N TYR A 53 -3.56 -0.85 4.41
CA TYR A 53 -4.55 -1.56 5.22
C TYR A 53 -4.11 -3.01 5.41
N ALA A 54 -4.52 -3.62 6.51
CA ALA A 54 -4.28 -5.03 6.77
C ALA A 54 -5.43 -5.89 6.23
N VAL A 55 -5.11 -7.10 5.80
CA VAL A 55 -6.09 -8.15 5.49
C VAL A 55 -5.79 -9.33 6.40
N ASP A 56 -6.81 -9.89 7.03
CA ASP A 56 -6.67 -11.08 7.87
C ASP A 56 -6.75 -12.39 7.07
N TYR A 57 -6.55 -13.53 7.74
CA TYR A 57 -6.65 -14.85 7.10
C TYR A 57 -8.04 -15.21 6.58
N TRP A 58 -9.08 -14.50 7.01
CA TRP A 58 -10.47 -14.66 6.55
C TRP A 58 -10.81 -13.71 5.39
N GLY A 59 -9.83 -12.95 4.90
CA GLY A 59 -10.03 -11.99 3.82
C GLY A 59 -10.71 -10.70 4.26
N LYS A 60 -10.86 -10.45 5.56
CA LYS A 60 -11.44 -9.22 6.08
C LYS A 60 -10.42 -8.10 6.02
N GLN A 61 -10.79 -7.02 5.35
CA GLN A 61 -10.02 -5.79 5.30
C GLN A 61 -10.21 -4.97 6.58
N GLY A 62 -9.10 -4.54 7.16
CA GLY A 62 -9.05 -3.55 8.22
C GLY A 62 -9.19 -2.11 7.70
N PRO A 63 -9.23 -1.11 8.61
CA PRO A 63 -9.25 0.29 8.22
C PRO A 63 -7.98 0.68 7.46
N TYR A 64 -8.09 1.71 6.62
CA TYR A 64 -6.93 2.36 6.03
C TYR A 64 -6.17 3.14 7.09
N SER A 65 -4.85 3.21 6.92
CA SER A 65 -3.99 4.18 7.60
C SER A 65 -4.33 5.60 7.17
N GLU A 66 -3.81 6.55 7.95
CA GLU A 66 -3.65 7.93 7.49
C GLU A 66 -2.91 7.98 6.15
N SER A 67 -3.29 8.97 5.33
CA SER A 67 -2.67 9.19 4.03
C SER A 67 -1.31 9.83 4.17
N PHE A 68 -0.30 9.24 3.54
CA PHE A 68 1.03 9.84 3.42
C PHE A 68 1.23 10.43 2.02
N HIS A 69 1.59 11.71 1.93
CA HIS A 69 1.86 12.40 0.66
C HIS A 69 3.37 12.47 0.41
N PHE A 70 3.83 11.78 -0.62
CA PHE A 70 5.21 11.86 -1.11
C PHE A 70 5.30 12.82 -2.30
N LYS A 71 6.17 13.83 -2.22
CA LYS A 71 6.23 14.91 -3.23
C LYS A 71 7.24 14.67 -4.36
N GLY A 72 8.12 13.68 -4.23
CA GLY A 72 9.15 13.37 -5.23
C GLY A 72 10.30 14.37 -5.28
#